data_AF-A0A832H8G3-F1
#
_entry.id   AF-A0A832H8G3-F1
#
_cell.length_a   1.000
_cell.length_b   1.000
_cell.length_c   1.000
_cell.angle_alpha   90.00
_cell.angle_beta   90.00
_cell.angle_gamma   90.00
#
_symmetry.space_group_name_H-M   'P 1'
#
loop_
_entity.id
_entity.type
_entity.pdbx_description
1 polymer ?
#
loop_
_entity_poly.entity_id
_entity_poly.type
_entity_poly.pdbx_seq_one_letter_code
_entity_poly.pdbx_strand_id
1 'polypeptide(L)'
;MKVVLKWVVALAALAGGGWLFNIPVDSEAEPYRALAYAGGGLALVAVAAGIAIVPVGRWLVDLIDVIFLPSGGSYTPPALYKLPEWMISQGRYADALAEYEKIQKHHPRDVAAYEGRLFVLYSCMGNTAAAEKLFLKAMRRTPPEKRDELQVYMEALRAGSAQAPERSLEE
;
A
#
# COMPACT_ATOMS: atom_id res chain seq x y z
N MET A 1 11.98 15.06 -4.75
CA MET A 1 13.34 15.31 -5.27
C MET A 1 13.89 14.21 -6.18
N LYS A 2 13.86 12.91 -5.80
CA LYS A 2 14.46 11.81 -6.59
C LYS A 2 13.88 11.63 -8.02
N VAL A 3 12.63 12.04 -8.26
CA VAL A 3 11.99 11.92 -9.58
C VAL A 3 12.50 12.98 -10.57
N VAL A 4 12.69 14.22 -10.13
CA VAL A 4 13.19 15.33 -10.97
C VAL A 4 14.61 15.03 -11.48
N LEU A 5 15.47 14.46 -10.63
CA LEU A 5 16.83 14.07 -11.01
C LEU A 5 16.85 13.01 -12.13
N LYS A 6 15.90 12.06 -12.13
CA LYS A 6 15.81 11.03 -13.18
C LYS A 6 15.42 11.63 -14.54
N TRP A 7 14.51 12.60 -14.54
CA TRP A 7 14.09 13.29 -15.77
C TRP A 7 15.18 14.20 -16.33
N VAL A 8 15.97 14.86 -15.47
CA VAL A 8 17.14 15.64 -15.89
C VAL A 8 18.20 14.75 -16.53
N VAL A 9 18.47 13.57 -15.97
CA VAL A 9 19.42 12.60 -16.54
C VAL A 9 18.92 12.05 -17.88
N ALA A 10 17.63 11.75 -18.01
CA ALA A 10 17.04 11.27 -19.26
C ALA A 10 17.09 12.33 -20.38
N LEU A 11 16.79 13.59 -20.06
CA LEU A 11 16.89 14.71 -21.00
C LEU A 11 18.34 14.98 -21.42
N ALA A 12 19.29 14.91 -20.48
CA ALA A 12 20.70 15.05 -20.78
C ALA A 12 21.21 13.91 -21.69
N ALA A 13 20.75 12.68 -21.47
CA ALA A 13 21.10 11.52 -22.31
C ALA A 13 20.53 11.64 -23.74
N LEU A 14 19.29 12.13 -23.89
CA LEU A 14 18.69 12.37 -25.20
C LEU A 14 19.38 13.52 -25.96
N ALA A 15 19.71 14.61 -25.26
CA ALA A 15 20.46 15.73 -25.84
C ALA A 15 21.88 15.30 -26.26
N GLY A 16 22.57 14.51 -25.43
CA GLY A 16 23.90 13.97 -25.75
C GLY A 16 23.87 12.98 -26.92
N GLY A 17 22.86 12.11 -26.99
CA GLY A 17 22.64 11.21 -28.12
C GLY A 17 22.38 11.96 -29.43
N GLY A 18 21.55 13.01 -29.40
CA GLY A 18 21.28 13.85 -30.56
C GLY A 18 22.51 14.64 -31.03
N TRP A 19 23.36 15.11 -30.11
CA TRP A 19 24.60 15.80 -30.45
C TRP A 19 25.62 14.88 -31.13
N LEU A 20 25.74 13.62 -30.67
CA LEU A 20 26.60 12.61 -31.29
C LEU A 20 26.18 12.24 -32.72
N PHE A 21 24.88 12.33 -33.04
CA PHE A 21 24.36 12.12 -34.40
C PHE A 21 24.66 13.28 -35.36
N ASN A 22 24.96 14.47 -34.86
CA ASN A 22 25.18 15.68 -35.67
C ASN A 22 26.67 16.01 -35.87
N ILE A 23 27.59 15.13 -35.47
CA ILE A 23 29.01 15.30 -35.76
C ILE A 23 29.24 14.94 -37.24
N PRO A 24 29.75 15.85 -38.07
CA PRO A 24 30.08 15.54 -39.46
C PRO A 24 31.20 14.50 -39.47
N VAL A 25 30.86 13.28 -39.88
CA VAL A 25 31.82 12.19 -40.08
C VAL A 25 32.25 12.26 -41.54
N ASP A 26 33.47 12.74 -41.80
CA ASP A 26 34.08 12.65 -43.12
C ASP A 26 34.20 11.16 -43.51
N SER A 27 33.43 10.77 -44.53
CA SER A 27 33.10 9.38 -44.84
C SER A 27 34.25 8.54 -45.39
N GLU A 28 35.43 9.11 -45.56
CA GLU A 28 36.57 8.42 -46.16
C GLU A 28 37.59 7.87 -45.15
N ALA A 29 37.58 8.33 -43.89
CA ALA A 29 38.72 8.06 -43.01
C ALA A 29 38.59 6.86 -42.05
N GLU A 30 37.44 6.54 -41.44
CA GLU A 30 37.43 5.50 -40.38
C GLU A 30 36.04 4.85 -40.17
N PRO A 31 35.68 3.76 -40.88
CA PRO A 31 34.35 3.13 -40.79
C PRO A 31 34.02 2.62 -39.39
N TYR A 32 35.02 2.32 -38.56
CA TYR A 32 34.82 1.86 -37.19
C TYR A 32 34.32 2.96 -36.23
N ARG A 33 34.64 4.24 -36.49
CA ARG A 33 34.18 5.34 -35.64
C ARG A 33 32.70 5.63 -35.88
N ALA A 34 32.27 5.60 -37.14
CA ALA A 34 30.86 5.75 -37.50
C ALA A 34 29.98 4.66 -36.87
N LEU A 35 30.46 3.41 -36.89
CA LEU A 35 29.75 2.28 -36.26
C LEU A 35 29.69 2.41 -34.73
N ALA A 36 30.76 2.90 -34.10
CA ALA A 36 30.82 3.12 -32.66
C ALA A 36 29.85 4.23 -32.19
N TYR A 37 29.73 5.32 -32.94
CA TYR A 37 28.79 6.40 -32.63
C TYR A 37 27.34 5.99 -32.87
N ALA A 38 27.05 5.26 -33.95
CA ALA A 38 25.71 4.73 -34.22
C ALA A 38 25.28 3.72 -33.15
N GLY A 39 26.18 2.81 -32.74
CA GLY A 39 25.92 1.85 -31.67
C GLY A 39 25.74 2.52 -30.30
N GLY A 40 26.58 3.51 -29.97
CA GLY A 40 26.49 4.27 -28.73
C GLY A 40 25.20 5.10 -28.62
N GLY A 41 24.77 5.71 -29.72
CA GLY A 41 23.51 6.46 -29.78
C GLY A 41 22.28 5.57 -29.55
N LEU A 42 22.24 4.40 -30.19
CA LEU A 42 21.15 3.43 -30.02
C LEU A 42 21.07 2.90 -28.58
N ALA A 43 22.22 2.61 -27.96
CA ALA A 43 22.28 2.16 -26.57
C ALA A 43 21.75 3.24 -25.59
N LEU A 44 22.09 4.50 -25.81
CA LEU A 44 21.57 5.61 -24.98
C LEU A 44 20.06 5.81 -25.14
N VAL A 45 19.54 5.68 -26.36
CA VAL A 45 18.10 5.74 -26.62
C VAL A 45 17.37 4.57 -25.96
N ALA A 46 17.93 3.36 -26.00
CA ALA A 46 17.34 2.20 -25.34
C ALA A 46 17.31 2.35 -23.80
N VAL A 47 18.37 2.90 -23.21
CA VAL A 47 18.42 3.18 -21.76
C VAL A 47 17.43 4.28 -21.38
N ALA A 48 17.34 5.35 -22.17
CA ALA A 48 16.36 6.42 -21.96
C ALA A 48 14.91 5.91 -22.08
N ALA A 49 14.65 5.06 -23.07
CA ALA A 49 13.35 4.42 -23.27
C ALA A 49 12.99 3.52 -22.08
N GLY A 50 13.90 2.67 -21.59
CA GLY A 50 13.66 1.83 -20.42
C GLY A 50 13.37 2.63 -19.13
N ILE A 51 14.10 3.73 -18.92
CA ILE A 51 13.88 4.62 -17.77
C ILE A 51 12.54 5.36 -17.88
N ALA A 52 12.07 5.68 -19.09
CA ALA A 52 10.79 6.34 -19.32
C ALA A 52 9.59 5.38 -19.32
N ILE A 53 9.75 4.14 -19.81
CA ILE A 53 8.67 3.14 -19.91
C ILE A 53 8.11 2.78 -18.53
N VAL A 54 8.96 2.62 -17.52
CA VAL A 54 8.51 2.23 -16.16
C VAL A 54 7.61 3.29 -15.50
N PRO A 55 7.98 4.59 -15.43
CA PRO A 55 7.10 5.62 -14.86
C PRO A 55 5.88 5.93 -15.75
N VAL A 56 6.03 5.88 -17.08
CA VAL A 56 4.91 6.15 -18.01
C VAL A 56 3.88 5.02 -18.00
N GLY A 57 4.34 3.76 -17.95
CA GLY A 57 3.45 2.60 -17.82
C GLY A 57 2.64 2.66 -16.53
N ARG A 58 3.25 3.07 -15.42
CA ARG A 58 2.53 3.25 -14.15
C ARG A 58 1.48 4.35 -14.22
N TRP A 59 1.82 5.49 -14.84
CA TRP A 59 0.86 6.59 -15.05
C TRP A 59 -0.29 6.21 -15.99
N LEU A 60 -0.04 5.38 -17.01
CA LEU A 60 -1.09 4.89 -17.92
C LEU A 60 -2.07 3.94 -17.22
N VAL A 61 -1.61 3.07 -16.33
CA VAL A 61 -2.49 2.22 -15.51
C VAL A 61 -3.40 3.10 -14.64
N ASP A 62 -2.82 4.10 -13.95
CA ASP A 62 -3.58 5.04 -13.13
C ASP A 62 -4.63 5.81 -13.98
N LEU A 63 -4.31 6.16 -15.22
CA LEU A 63 -5.23 6.85 -16.14
C LEU A 63 -6.36 5.95 -16.65
N ILE A 64 -6.06 4.68 -16.94
CA ILE A 64 -7.05 3.68 -17.36
C ILE A 64 -8.06 3.42 -16.23
N ASP A 65 -7.59 3.31 -14.98
CA ASP A 65 -8.47 3.15 -13.82
C ASP A 65 -9.46 4.31 -13.68
N VAL A 66 -9.02 5.56 -13.94
CA VAL A 66 -9.88 6.75 -13.87
C VAL A 66 -10.98 6.79 -14.94
N ILE A 67 -10.68 6.28 -16.15
CA ILE A 67 -11.60 6.37 -17.30
C ILE A 67 -12.58 5.19 -17.33
N PHE A 68 -12.14 3.99 -16.94
CA PHE A 68 -12.93 2.77 -17.11
C PHE A 68 -13.67 2.30 -15.84
N LEU A 69 -13.23 2.69 -14.64
CA LEU A 69 -13.90 2.35 -13.37
C LEU A 69 -13.88 3.53 -12.37
N PRO A 70 -14.99 4.25 -12.16
CA PRO A 70 -15.11 5.24 -11.08
C PRO A 70 -15.31 4.55 -9.72
N SER A 71 -14.51 3.54 -9.41
CA SER A 71 -14.32 3.03 -8.06
C SER A 71 -12.84 3.18 -7.76
N GLY A 72 -12.49 4.06 -6.82
CA GLY A 72 -11.15 4.16 -6.23
C GLY A 72 -10.80 2.91 -5.41
N GLY A 73 -10.73 1.76 -6.08
CA GLY A 73 -10.45 0.47 -5.52
C GLY A 73 -8.95 0.25 -5.47
N SER A 74 -8.26 0.93 -4.55
CA SER A 74 -7.10 0.29 -3.93
C SER A 74 -7.55 -1.10 -3.50
N TYR A 75 -6.92 -2.17 -3.99
CA TYR A 75 -7.19 -3.55 -3.58
C TYR A 75 -7.22 -3.63 -2.05
N THR A 76 -8.39 -3.47 -1.46
CA THR A 76 -8.62 -3.63 -0.03
C THR A 76 -8.84 -5.12 0.14
N PRO A 77 -7.90 -5.86 0.75
CA PRO A 77 -8.14 -7.25 1.02
C PRO A 77 -9.45 -7.36 1.82
N PRO A 78 -10.29 -8.36 1.51
CA PRO A 78 -11.49 -8.61 2.30
C PRO A 78 -11.09 -8.74 3.77
N ALA A 79 -11.91 -8.20 4.67
CA ALA A 79 -11.64 -8.22 6.11
C ALA A 79 -11.76 -9.66 6.63
N LEU A 80 -10.68 -10.44 6.51
CA LEU A 80 -10.68 -11.87 6.83
C LEU A 80 -10.51 -12.06 8.35
N TYR A 81 -11.63 -11.98 9.07
CA TYR A 81 -11.68 -12.15 10.53
C TYR A 81 -11.39 -13.58 11.02
N LYS A 82 -11.60 -14.58 10.15
CA LYS A 82 -11.32 -15.98 10.44
C LYS A 82 -9.86 -16.26 10.79
N LEU A 83 -8.94 -15.49 10.21
CA LEU A 83 -7.50 -15.67 10.46
C LEU A 83 -7.09 -15.27 11.89
N PRO A 84 -7.36 -14.04 12.36
CA PRO A 84 -7.08 -13.67 13.75
C PRO A 84 -7.89 -14.50 14.76
N GLU A 85 -9.14 -14.86 14.48
CA GLU A 85 -9.94 -15.75 15.33
C GLU A 85 -9.27 -17.12 15.50
N TRP A 86 -8.80 -17.71 14.40
CA TRP A 86 -8.03 -18.94 14.46
C TRP A 86 -6.75 -18.77 15.28
N MET A 87 -6.02 -17.66 15.13
CA MET A 87 -4.82 -17.38 15.93
C MET A 87 -5.13 -17.25 17.43
N ILE A 88 -6.27 -16.67 17.81
CA ILE A 88 -6.74 -16.62 19.20
C ILE A 88 -6.95 -18.04 19.73
N SER A 89 -7.56 -18.94 18.94
CA SER A 89 -7.76 -20.34 19.35
C SER A 89 -6.44 -21.09 19.58
N GLN A 90 -5.38 -20.70 18.85
CA GLN A 90 -4.04 -21.25 18.99
C GLN A 90 -3.22 -20.58 20.12
N GLY A 91 -3.80 -19.64 20.87
CA GLY A 91 -3.09 -18.87 21.91
C GLY A 91 -2.11 -17.83 21.36
N ARG A 92 -2.11 -17.59 20.04
CA ARG A 92 -1.20 -16.65 19.35
C ARG A 92 -1.77 -15.23 19.36
N TYR A 93 -1.97 -14.68 20.55
CA TYR A 93 -2.64 -13.38 20.75
C TYR A 93 -1.91 -12.20 20.12
N ALA A 94 -0.57 -12.19 20.16
CA ALA A 94 0.23 -11.12 19.54
C ALA A 94 0.07 -11.09 18.02
N ASP A 95 0.01 -12.27 17.38
CA ASP A 95 -0.18 -12.39 15.93
C ASP A 95 -1.60 -11.99 15.54
N ALA A 96 -2.60 -12.40 16.33
CA ALA A 96 -3.99 -11.98 16.13
C ALA A 96 -4.13 -10.46 16.18
N LEU A 97 -3.48 -9.81 17.15
CA LEU A 97 -3.49 -8.35 17.28
C LEU A 97 -2.87 -7.67 16.04
N ALA A 98 -1.75 -8.21 15.54
CA ALA A 98 -1.10 -7.71 14.34
C ALA A 98 -1.97 -7.87 13.09
N GLU A 99 -2.74 -8.95 12.99
CA GLU A 99 -3.64 -9.16 11.87
C GLU A 99 -4.83 -8.20 11.91
N TYR A 100 -5.46 -8.00 13.08
CA TYR A 100 -6.49 -6.97 13.23
C TYR A 100 -5.96 -5.56 12.94
N GLU A 101 -4.69 -5.26 13.27
CA GLU A 101 -4.07 -3.99 12.90
C GLU A 101 -3.99 -3.78 11.39
N LYS A 102 -3.69 -4.84 10.63
CA LYS A 102 -3.72 -4.78 9.16
C LYS A 102 -5.12 -4.53 8.65
N ILE A 103 -6.12 -5.27 9.17
CA ILE A 103 -7.52 -5.09 8.79
C ILE A 103 -7.92 -3.63 9.03
N GLN A 104 -7.64 -3.08 10.20
CA GLN A 104 -7.94 -1.69 10.55
C GLN A 104 -7.21 -0.66 9.68
N LYS A 105 -6.00 -0.98 9.18
CA LYS A 105 -5.27 -0.09 8.28
C LYS A 105 -5.97 0.03 6.92
N HIS A 106 -6.56 -1.06 6.43
CA HIS A 106 -7.32 -1.08 5.19
C HIS A 106 -8.76 -0.59 5.39
N HIS A 107 -9.34 -0.86 6.56
CA HIS A 107 -10.72 -0.57 6.92
C HIS A 107 -10.80 0.30 8.19
N PRO A 108 -10.38 1.59 8.15
CA PRO A 108 -10.22 2.41 9.35
C PRO A 108 -11.52 2.79 10.06
N ARG A 109 -12.66 2.62 9.39
CA ARG A 109 -14.02 2.88 9.89
C ARG A 109 -14.76 1.61 10.33
N ASP A 110 -14.11 0.45 10.20
CA ASP A 110 -14.71 -0.80 10.61
C ASP A 110 -14.56 -0.98 12.12
N VAL A 111 -15.69 -1.18 12.79
CA VAL A 111 -15.78 -1.32 14.25
C VAL A 111 -15.37 -2.71 14.68
N ALA A 112 -15.65 -3.74 13.87
CA ALA A 112 -15.29 -5.13 14.19
C ALA A 112 -13.78 -5.30 14.38
N ALA A 113 -12.97 -4.59 13.59
CA ALA A 113 -11.52 -4.58 13.76
C ALA A 113 -11.07 -3.97 15.10
N TYR A 114 -11.78 -2.96 15.61
CA TYR A 114 -11.50 -2.41 16.95
C TYR A 114 -11.95 -3.36 18.06
N GLU A 115 -13.14 -3.96 17.92
CA GLU A 115 -13.69 -4.92 18.86
C GLU A 115 -12.79 -6.14 19.01
N GLY A 116 -12.33 -6.72 17.90
CA GLY A 116 -11.42 -7.87 17.92
C GLY A 116 -10.10 -7.57 18.63
N ARG A 117 -9.53 -6.38 18.42
CA ARG A 117 -8.33 -5.96 19.17
C ARG A 117 -8.61 -5.74 20.65
N LEU A 118 -9.75 -5.15 20.99
CA LEU A 118 -10.15 -4.94 22.38
C LEU A 118 -10.34 -6.29 23.09
N PHE A 119 -10.99 -7.26 22.42
CA PHE A 119 -11.15 -8.61 22.92
C PHE A 119 -9.80 -9.28 23.20
N VAL A 120 -8.87 -9.25 22.25
CA VAL A 120 -7.54 -9.84 22.43
C VAL A 120 -6.80 -9.19 23.61
N LEU A 121 -6.81 -7.86 23.70
CA LEU A 121 -6.11 -7.14 24.77
C LEU A 121 -6.75 -7.38 26.14
N TYR A 122 -8.08 -7.36 26.23
CA TYR A 122 -8.81 -7.43 27.49
C TYR A 122 -8.98 -8.87 27.95
N SER A 123 -9.56 -9.74 27.12
CA SER A 123 -9.94 -11.11 27.47
C SER A 123 -8.79 -12.09 27.35
N CYS A 124 -7.94 -11.98 26.32
CA CYS A 124 -6.88 -12.96 26.09
C CYS A 124 -5.56 -12.59 26.80
N MET A 125 -5.17 -11.32 26.75
CA MET A 125 -3.90 -10.85 27.32
C MET A 125 -4.03 -10.27 28.73
N GLY A 126 -5.26 -9.99 29.20
CA GLY A 126 -5.51 -9.34 30.49
C GLY A 126 -4.95 -7.91 30.60
N ASN A 127 -4.55 -7.31 29.48
CA ASN A 127 -3.96 -5.97 29.45
C ASN A 127 -5.05 -4.92 29.32
N THR A 128 -5.80 -4.74 30.41
CA THR A 128 -6.92 -3.78 30.50
C THR A 128 -6.46 -2.35 30.23
N ALA A 129 -5.26 -1.96 30.67
CA ALA A 129 -4.71 -0.62 30.43
C ALA A 129 -4.50 -0.33 28.93
N ALA A 130 -3.95 -1.29 28.17
CA ALA A 130 -3.80 -1.14 26.72
C ALA A 130 -5.17 -1.14 26.00
N ALA A 131 -6.11 -1.97 26.46
CA ALA A 131 -7.46 -2.02 25.92
C ALA A 131 -8.20 -0.68 26.10
N GLU A 132 -8.15 -0.06 27.29
CA GLU A 132 -8.81 1.23 27.52
C GLU A 132 -8.21 2.35 26.67
N LYS A 133 -6.88 2.37 26.52
CA LYS A 133 -6.21 3.31 25.63
C LYS A 133 -6.63 3.12 24.16
N LEU A 134 -6.79 1.87 23.73
CA LEU A 134 -7.28 1.54 22.39
C LEU A 134 -8.73 1.99 22.21
N PHE A 135 -9.60 1.75 23.20
CA PHE A 135 -11.00 2.17 23.20
C PHE A 135 -11.13 3.69 23.01
N LEU A 136 -10.38 4.49 23.79
CA LEU A 136 -10.36 5.95 23.64
C LEU A 136 -9.85 6.42 22.26
N LYS A 137 -8.94 5.67 21.64
CA LYS A 137 -8.47 5.94 20.27
C LYS A 137 -9.54 5.57 19.24
N ALA A 138 -10.20 4.44 19.42
CA ALA A 138 -11.26 3.93 18.57
C ALA A 138 -12.45 4.92 18.56
N MET A 139 -12.89 5.36 19.74
CA MET A 139 -13.96 6.34 19.93
C MET A 139 -13.77 7.64 19.14
N ARG A 140 -12.53 8.10 19.00
CA ARG A 140 -12.19 9.30 18.23
C ARG A 140 -12.19 9.09 16.71
N ARG A 141 -11.95 7.87 16.25
CA ARG A 141 -11.85 7.52 14.82
C ARG A 141 -13.15 6.95 14.25
N THR A 142 -13.97 6.36 15.10
CA THR A 142 -15.25 5.77 14.72
C THR A 142 -16.32 6.86 14.54
N PRO A 143 -17.14 6.78 13.47
CA PRO A 143 -18.29 7.66 13.26
C PRO A 143 -19.27 7.60 14.44
N PRO A 144 -19.94 8.72 14.79
CA PRO A 144 -20.86 8.78 15.93
C PRO A 144 -21.91 7.66 15.97
N GLU A 145 -22.44 7.28 14.81
CA GLU A 145 -23.45 6.22 14.68
C GLU A 145 -22.99 4.86 15.23
N LYS A 146 -21.70 4.52 15.08
CA LYS A 146 -21.16 3.22 15.54
C LYS A 146 -20.39 3.32 16.87
N ARG A 147 -20.44 4.49 17.52
CA ARG A 147 -19.80 4.72 18.82
C ARG A 147 -20.52 3.96 19.93
N ASP A 148 -21.85 3.94 19.85
CA ASP A 148 -22.71 3.29 20.84
C ASP A 148 -22.46 1.78 20.83
N GLU A 149 -22.33 1.18 19.64
CA GLU A 149 -21.96 -0.22 19.45
C GLU A 149 -20.64 -0.57 20.13
N LEU A 150 -19.59 0.23 19.87
CA LEU A 150 -18.28 0.02 20.48
C LEU A 150 -18.33 0.21 22.02
N GLN A 151 -19.17 1.11 22.52
CA GLN A 151 -19.34 1.33 23.95
C GLN A 151 -20.01 0.13 24.62
N VAL A 152 -21.11 -0.37 24.06
CA VAL A 152 -21.80 -1.58 24.54
C VAL A 152 -20.83 -2.76 24.55
N TYR A 153 -19.99 -2.89 23.52
CA TYR A 153 -18.97 -3.93 23.46
C TYR A 153 -17.93 -3.80 24.58
N MET A 154 -17.45 -2.58 24.86
CA MET A 154 -16.51 -2.33 25.96
C MET A 154 -17.14 -2.64 27.33
N GLU A 155 -18.43 -2.35 27.52
CA GLU A 155 -19.16 -2.70 28.73
C GLU A 155 -19.29 -4.22 28.89
N ALA A 156 -19.59 -4.94 27.79
CA ALA A 156 -19.62 -6.40 27.78
C ALA A 156 -18.23 -7.02 28.08
N LEU A 157 -17.13 -6.42 27.61
CA LEU A 157 -15.77 -6.86 27.95
C LEU A 157 -15.50 -6.69 29.45
N ARG A 158 -15.88 -5.56 30.03
CA ARG A 158 -15.75 -5.28 31.47
C ARG A 158 -16.60 -6.23 32.31
N ALA A 159 -17.79 -6.59 31.82
CA ALA A 159 -18.66 -7.57 32.46
C ALA A 159 -18.18 -9.02 32.29
N GLY A 160 -17.17 -9.26 31.44
CA GLY A 160 -16.68 -10.61 31.12
C GLY A 160 -17.64 -11.43 30.26
N SER A 161 -18.66 -10.81 29.66
CA SER A 161 -19.66 -11.47 28.81
C SER A 161 -19.41 -11.28 27.32
N ALA A 162 -18.42 -10.48 26.93
CA ALA A 162 -18.08 -10.26 25.53
C ALA A 162 -17.42 -11.48 24.89
N GLN A 163 -17.79 -11.74 23.64
CA GLN A 163 -17.20 -12.76 22.79
C GLN A 163 -16.40 -12.09 21.67
N ALA A 164 -15.58 -12.87 20.97
CA ALA A 164 -14.94 -12.39 19.75
C ALA A 164 -16.02 -11.94 18.76
N PRO A 165 -15.80 -10.87 17.99
CA PRO A 165 -16.80 -10.36 17.04
C PRO A 165 -17.05 -11.40 15.93
N GLU A 166 -18.09 -12.23 16.09
CA GLU A 166 -18.49 -13.31 15.17
C GLU A 166 -19.23 -12.82 13.91
N ARG A 167 -18.93 -11.61 13.41
CA ARG A 167 -19.57 -11.09 12.19
C ARG A 167 -19.01 -11.67 10.88
N SER A 168 -18.09 -12.63 10.97
CA SER A 168 -17.50 -13.32 9.81
C SER A 168 -18.43 -14.30 9.08
N LEU A 169 -19.70 -14.40 9.53
CA LEU A 169 -20.73 -15.29 8.98
C LEU A 169 -21.81 -14.55 8.16
N GLU A 170 -21.82 -13.22 8.15
CA GLU A 170 -22.89 -12.43 7.50
C GLU A 170 -22.52 -11.86 6.11
N GLU A 171 -21.31 -12.11 5.61
CA GLU A 171 -20.89 -11.76 4.23
C GLU A 171 -20.87 -12.95 3.27
#